data_AF-F1LCC0-F1
#
_entry.id   AF-F1LCC0-F1
#
_cell.length_a   1.000
_cell.length_b   1.000
_cell.length_c   1.000
_cell.angle_alpha   90.00
_cell.angle_beta   90.00
_cell.angle_gamma   90.00
#
_symmetry.space_group_name_H-M   'P 1'
#
loop_
_entity.id
_entity.type
_entity.pdbx_description
1 polymer ?
#
loop_
_entity_poly.entity_id
_entity_poly.type
_entity_poly.pdbx_seq_one_letter_code
_entity_poly.pdbx_strand_id
1 'polypeptide(L)'
;MWTILFVLLLYAATPLLGLQRVQEFQRYDGWFNNLANPQWGTVGAHLHRDAPSRYQDGVYMLNVDLPSARAISELVFKGPAGIPNKRNVTTMLAFFSQVIAYEIMQSTQISCPLEMHKIAVPRCDAVFDANCEGNTEIPFVRAKYDKQTGHGFNSPREQVNERTSWIDASFLYSTQEPWVAALRSWRNGTLAEGPMSGYPPLNGPHIPLINPAPPQIHRLMNPERLFMLGDPRVNENPGLLSFGLILYRWHNIQARRIQAENPTWTDEEVFQGARRWVIATLQKIT
;
A
#
# COMPACT_ATOMS: atom_id res chain seq x y z
N MET A 1 -7.75 30.47 65.30
CA MET A 1 -6.86 29.38 64.91
C MET A 1 -7.57 28.59 63.80
N TRP A 2 -7.12 28.82 62.55
CA TRP A 2 -7.25 27.98 61.35
C TRP A 2 -8.63 27.70 60.71
N THR A 3 -8.97 28.58 59.76
CA THR A 3 -9.37 28.30 58.36
C THR A 3 -10.10 26.99 58.03
N ILE A 4 -11.39 27.12 57.70
CA ILE A 4 -12.18 26.14 56.94
C ILE A 4 -11.76 26.25 55.46
N LEU A 5 -11.05 25.24 54.95
CA LEU A 5 -10.75 25.09 53.53
C LEU A 5 -12.02 24.65 52.78
N PHE A 6 -12.64 25.60 52.07
CA PHE A 6 -13.60 25.28 51.01
C PHE A 6 -12.80 24.83 49.78
N VAL A 7 -12.67 23.51 49.58
CA VAL A 7 -12.17 22.96 48.32
C VAL A 7 -13.31 23.06 47.30
N LEU A 8 -13.32 24.16 46.55
CA LEU A 8 -14.07 24.26 45.29
C LEU A 8 -13.43 23.30 44.29
N LEU A 9 -13.98 22.08 44.21
CA LEU A 9 -13.80 21.19 43.06
C LEU A 9 -14.48 21.86 41.86
N LEU A 10 -13.71 22.74 41.18
CA LEU A 10 -13.97 23.08 39.79
C LEU A 10 -13.81 21.79 38.99
N TYR A 11 -14.92 21.07 38.81
CA TYR A 11 -15.12 20.21 37.66
C TYR A 11 -15.05 21.14 36.43
N ALA A 12 -13.83 21.45 36.00
CA ALA A 12 -13.61 21.89 34.64
C ALA A 12 -14.14 20.74 33.78
N ALA A 13 -15.31 20.94 33.21
CA ALA A 13 -15.79 20.11 32.13
C ALA A 13 -14.65 20.08 31.12
N THR A 14 -13.95 18.95 31.03
CA THR A 14 -13.07 18.68 29.90
C THR A 14 -13.92 18.96 28.67
N PRO A 15 -13.59 19.96 27.84
CA PRO A 15 -14.32 20.12 26.60
C PRO A 15 -14.21 18.76 25.90
N LEU A 16 -15.35 18.26 25.41
CA LEU A 16 -15.39 17.08 24.56
C LEU A 16 -14.18 17.15 23.63
N LEU A 17 -13.34 16.10 23.66
CA LEU A 17 -12.09 15.95 22.89
C LEU A 17 -12.40 16.05 21.38
N GLY A 18 -12.59 17.26 20.91
CA GLY A 18 -12.73 17.57 19.50
C GLY A 18 -11.38 17.51 18.81
N LEU A 19 -11.40 17.21 17.53
CA LEU A 19 -10.21 17.19 16.70
C LEU A 19 -9.55 18.58 16.70
N GLN A 20 -8.34 18.70 17.25
CA GLN A 20 -7.65 19.99 17.33
C GLN A 20 -7.05 20.38 15.98
N ARG A 21 -7.06 21.68 15.65
CA ARG A 21 -6.29 22.23 14.53
C ARG A 21 -4.80 22.05 14.83
N VAL A 22 -4.05 21.51 13.87
CA VAL A 22 -2.60 21.28 14.00
C VAL A 22 -1.88 22.02 12.89
N GLN A 23 -0.69 22.52 13.20
CA GLN A 23 0.13 23.32 12.28
C GLN A 23 0.98 22.45 11.35
N GLU A 24 1.38 21.27 11.83
CA GLU A 24 2.15 20.29 11.06
C GLU A 24 1.24 19.14 10.60
N PHE A 25 1.17 18.94 9.29
CA PHE A 25 0.51 17.78 8.69
C PHE A 25 1.54 16.73 8.30
N GLN A 26 1.21 15.47 8.56
CA GLN A 26 2.04 14.35 8.10
C GLN A 26 2.22 14.41 6.59
N ARG A 27 3.45 14.32 6.09
CA ARG A 27 3.72 14.31 4.65
C ARG A 27 3.22 13.02 3.98
N TYR A 28 3.06 13.04 2.66
CA TYR A 28 2.65 11.86 1.87
C TYR A 28 3.84 10.97 1.48
N ASP A 29 5.04 11.53 1.45
CA ASP A 29 6.27 10.87 0.98
C ASP A 29 7.05 10.17 2.11
N GLY A 30 6.56 10.28 3.35
CA GLY A 30 7.17 9.72 4.56
C GLY A 30 8.36 10.49 5.11
N TRP A 31 8.78 11.59 4.47
CA TRP A 31 9.94 12.38 4.89
C TRP A 31 9.68 13.11 6.21
N PHE A 32 10.77 13.38 6.93
CA PHE A 32 10.77 14.14 8.20
C PHE A 32 9.94 13.53 9.33
N ASN A 33 9.51 12.27 9.21
CA ASN A 33 8.83 11.57 10.30
C ASN A 33 9.76 11.35 11.51
N ASN A 34 11.01 11.00 11.26
CA ASN A 34 12.04 10.89 12.29
C ASN A 34 12.91 12.17 12.34
N LEU A 35 13.05 12.73 13.54
CA LEU A 35 13.79 13.98 13.77
C LEU A 35 15.28 13.89 13.43
N ALA A 36 15.93 12.76 13.76
CA ALA A 36 17.37 12.56 13.57
C ALA A 36 17.70 11.96 12.19
N ASN A 37 16.80 11.19 11.61
CA ASN A 37 16.97 10.51 10.33
C ASN A 37 15.76 10.78 9.42
N PRO A 38 15.66 11.98 8.83
CA PRO A 38 14.49 12.39 8.05
C PRO A 38 14.12 11.49 6.87
N GLN A 39 15.07 10.68 6.40
CA GLN A 39 14.94 9.74 5.29
C GLN A 39 14.40 8.36 5.68
N TRP A 40 14.20 8.07 6.97
CA TRP A 40 13.69 6.76 7.38
C TRP A 40 12.22 6.57 6.99
N GLY A 41 11.93 5.42 6.38
CA GLY A 41 10.58 5.04 5.98
C GLY A 41 10.00 5.84 4.82
N THR A 42 10.82 6.58 4.08
CA THR A 42 10.40 7.38 2.93
C THR A 42 10.20 6.52 1.69
N VAL A 43 9.43 7.05 0.73
CA VAL A 43 9.38 6.47 -0.62
C VAL A 43 10.77 6.51 -1.25
N GLY A 44 11.18 5.39 -1.83
CA GLY A 44 12.49 5.20 -2.46
C GLY A 44 13.59 4.75 -1.50
N ALA A 45 13.32 4.69 -0.18
CA ALA A 45 14.28 4.16 0.79
C ALA A 45 14.58 2.66 0.52
N HIS A 46 15.76 2.21 0.94
CA HIS A 46 16.12 0.80 0.87
C HIS A 46 15.21 -0.03 1.77
N LEU A 47 14.90 -1.26 1.34
CA LEU A 47 14.30 -2.24 2.22
C LEU A 47 15.26 -2.61 3.35
N HIS A 48 14.72 -2.79 4.55
CA HIS A 48 15.52 -3.23 5.70
C HIS A 48 16.06 -4.65 5.46
N ARG A 49 17.29 -4.90 5.93
CA ARG A 49 17.93 -6.22 5.92
C ARG A 49 18.30 -6.62 7.33
N ASP A 50 17.66 -7.66 7.86
CA ASP A 50 18.06 -8.30 9.11
C ASP A 50 19.35 -9.11 8.96
N ALA A 51 19.68 -9.52 7.72
CA ALA A 51 20.88 -10.27 7.38
C ALA A 51 21.50 -9.77 6.06
N PRO A 52 22.83 -9.91 5.86
CA PRO A 52 23.48 -9.54 4.62
C PRO A 52 22.86 -10.23 3.39
N SER A 53 22.87 -9.54 2.25
CA SER A 53 22.38 -10.11 0.99
C SER A 53 23.20 -11.34 0.57
N ARG A 54 22.52 -12.37 0.06
CA ARG A 54 23.15 -13.61 -0.44
C ARG A 54 22.95 -13.76 -1.95
N TYR A 55 23.84 -13.14 -2.72
CA TYR A 55 23.95 -13.32 -4.17
C TYR A 55 25.05 -14.33 -4.51
N GLN A 56 24.98 -14.97 -5.68
CA GLN A 56 25.95 -15.98 -6.11
C GLN A 56 27.36 -15.39 -6.26
N ASP A 57 27.45 -14.18 -6.80
CA ASP A 57 28.68 -13.40 -6.93
C ASP A 57 28.94 -12.50 -5.71
N GLY A 58 28.11 -12.59 -4.67
CA GLY A 58 28.16 -11.70 -3.50
C GLY A 58 27.69 -10.25 -3.76
N VAL A 59 27.22 -9.90 -4.97
CA VAL A 59 26.89 -8.52 -5.33
C VAL A 59 25.47 -8.37 -5.87
N TYR A 60 25.11 -9.07 -6.94
CA TYR A 60 23.78 -8.93 -7.55
C TYR A 60 23.28 -10.16 -8.31
N MET A 61 24.13 -11.14 -8.61
CA MET A 61 23.74 -12.29 -9.44
C MET A 61 22.85 -13.24 -8.65
N LEU A 62 21.69 -13.58 -9.22
CA LEU A 62 20.79 -14.58 -8.64
C LEU A 62 21.48 -15.94 -8.63
N ASN A 63 21.26 -16.72 -7.56
CA ASN A 63 21.76 -18.09 -7.50
C ASN A 63 20.91 -19.00 -8.39
N VAL A 64 21.50 -19.46 -9.49
CA VAL A 64 20.85 -20.35 -10.47
C VAL A 64 21.02 -21.84 -10.17
N ASP A 65 21.81 -22.20 -9.16
CA ASP A 65 22.06 -23.59 -8.76
C ASP A 65 20.96 -24.14 -7.84
N LEU A 66 19.99 -23.31 -7.47
CA LEU A 66 18.84 -23.70 -6.65
C LEU A 66 17.75 -24.39 -7.48
N PRO A 67 16.92 -25.27 -6.86
CA PRO A 67 15.80 -25.88 -7.57
C PRO A 67 14.84 -24.84 -8.13
N SER A 68 14.20 -25.16 -9.25
CA SER A 68 13.18 -24.30 -9.86
C SER A 68 12.11 -23.89 -8.86
N ALA A 69 11.76 -22.59 -8.85
CA ALA A 69 10.67 -22.07 -8.05
C ALA A 69 9.32 -22.75 -8.36
N ARG A 70 9.09 -23.16 -9.61
CA ARG A 70 7.87 -23.91 -9.98
C ARG A 70 7.88 -25.33 -9.42
N ALA A 71 9.03 -26.00 -9.46
CA ALA A 71 9.18 -27.34 -8.86
C ALA A 71 8.92 -27.31 -7.35
N ILE A 72 9.49 -26.34 -6.64
CA ILE A 72 9.24 -26.14 -5.20
C ILE A 72 7.76 -25.81 -4.95
N SER A 73 7.16 -24.98 -5.81
CA SER A 73 5.75 -24.60 -5.67
C SER A 73 4.80 -25.79 -5.75
N GLU A 74 5.01 -26.68 -6.73
CA GLU A 74 4.24 -27.93 -6.84
C GLU A 74 4.50 -28.87 -5.65
N LEU A 75 5.74 -28.96 -5.17
CA LEU A 75 6.07 -29.84 -4.05
C LEU A 75 5.44 -29.38 -2.72
N VAL A 76 5.40 -28.06 -2.48
CA VAL A 76 5.05 -27.49 -1.17
C VAL A 76 3.59 -27.02 -1.10
N PHE A 77 3.07 -26.40 -2.16
CA PHE A 77 1.76 -25.73 -2.13
C PHE A 77 0.63 -26.55 -2.78
N LYS A 78 0.94 -27.67 -3.44
CA LYS A 78 -0.08 -28.56 -4.00
C LYS A 78 -0.83 -29.28 -2.88
N GLY A 79 -2.15 -29.17 -2.91
CA GLY A 79 -3.02 -29.83 -1.95
C GLY A 79 -4.49 -29.63 -2.29
N PRO A 80 -5.40 -30.32 -1.58
CA PRO A 80 -6.84 -30.11 -1.77
C PRO A 80 -7.25 -28.72 -1.28
N ALA A 81 -8.13 -28.07 -2.04
CA ALA A 81 -8.77 -26.84 -1.61
C ALA A 81 -9.88 -27.11 -0.58
N GLY A 82 -10.41 -26.05 0.04
CA GLY A 82 -11.54 -26.15 0.96
C GLY A 82 -11.19 -26.61 2.38
N ILE A 83 -9.90 -26.70 2.71
CA ILE A 83 -9.46 -26.95 4.09
C ILE A 83 -9.79 -25.71 4.94
N PRO A 84 -10.66 -25.82 5.96
CA PRO A 84 -11.05 -24.67 6.77
C PRO A 84 -9.90 -24.22 7.68
N ASN A 85 -9.86 -22.92 7.96
CA ASN A 85 -8.89 -22.36 8.89
C ASN A 85 -9.19 -22.82 10.33
N LYS A 86 -8.22 -23.50 10.97
CA LYS A 86 -8.38 -24.04 12.35
C LYS A 86 -8.61 -22.98 13.44
N ARG A 87 -8.31 -21.70 13.16
CA ARG A 87 -8.52 -20.57 14.09
C ARG A 87 -9.80 -19.78 13.77
N ASN A 88 -10.64 -20.27 12.86
CA ASN A 88 -11.87 -19.58 12.41
C ASN A 88 -11.62 -18.16 11.89
N VAL A 89 -10.45 -17.92 11.31
CA VAL A 89 -10.11 -16.64 10.68
C VAL A 89 -10.95 -16.47 9.41
N THR A 90 -11.52 -15.28 9.25
CA THR A 90 -12.35 -14.93 8.09
C THR A 90 -11.47 -14.60 6.88
N THR A 91 -12.04 -14.78 5.68
CA THR A 91 -11.41 -14.35 4.42
C THR A 91 -11.13 -12.84 4.39
N MET A 92 -11.90 -12.06 5.16
CA MET A 92 -11.67 -10.62 5.32
C MET A 92 -10.26 -10.32 5.85
N LEU A 93 -9.71 -11.15 6.75
CA LEU A 93 -8.35 -10.95 7.25
C LEU A 93 -7.30 -11.09 6.15
N ALA A 94 -7.48 -12.02 5.21
CA ALA A 94 -6.52 -12.24 4.12
C ALA A 94 -6.41 -10.99 3.22
N PHE A 95 -7.55 -10.42 2.84
CA PHE A 95 -7.58 -9.20 2.03
C PHE A 95 -7.18 -7.94 2.83
N PHE A 96 -7.54 -7.85 4.11
CA PHE A 96 -7.05 -6.76 4.97
C PHE A 96 -5.53 -6.84 5.15
N SER A 97 -4.97 -8.05 5.27
CA SER A 97 -3.52 -8.26 5.32
C SER A 97 -2.84 -7.83 4.02
N GLN A 98 -3.49 -8.02 2.87
CA GLN A 98 -3.02 -7.47 1.59
C GLN A 98 -3.02 -5.93 1.59
N VAL A 99 -4.06 -5.29 2.14
CA VAL A 99 -4.11 -3.82 2.31
C VAL A 99 -2.90 -3.34 3.11
N ILE A 100 -2.64 -3.96 4.28
CA ILE A 100 -1.50 -3.57 5.14
C ILE A 100 -0.16 -3.83 4.47
N ALA A 101 -0.01 -4.95 3.75
CA ALA A 101 1.21 -5.21 2.98
C ALA A 101 1.45 -4.14 1.91
N TYR A 102 0.39 -3.65 1.26
CA TYR A 102 0.49 -2.63 0.21
C TYR A 102 0.67 -1.22 0.76
N GLU A 103 0.14 -0.97 1.97
CA GLU A 103 0.36 0.26 2.73
C GLU A 103 1.86 0.48 3.00
N ILE A 104 2.56 -0.54 3.49
CA ILE A 104 3.96 -0.38 3.94
C ILE A 104 5.01 -0.75 2.90
N MET A 105 4.63 -1.43 1.80
CA MET A 105 5.62 -1.98 0.86
C MET A 105 5.15 -2.03 -0.60
N GLN A 106 6.04 -1.60 -1.50
CA GLN A 106 5.98 -1.88 -2.92
C GLN A 106 7.40 -2.03 -3.50
N SER A 107 7.85 -3.26 -3.67
CA SER A 107 9.18 -3.58 -4.20
C SER A 107 9.15 -4.38 -5.50
N THR A 108 7.99 -4.46 -6.16
CA THR A 108 7.79 -5.22 -7.40
C THR A 108 7.88 -4.38 -8.67
N GLN A 109 8.18 -3.09 -8.55
CA GLN A 109 8.36 -2.22 -9.72
C GLN A 109 9.55 -2.71 -10.56
N ILE A 110 9.44 -2.53 -11.86
CA ILE A 110 10.50 -2.88 -12.81
C ILE A 110 11.48 -1.71 -12.91
N SER A 111 12.77 -2.00 -13.14
CA SER A 111 13.80 -1.00 -13.39
C SER A 111 14.47 -1.20 -14.74
N CYS A 112 15.20 -0.17 -15.18
CA CYS A 112 16.03 -0.21 -16.38
C CYS A 112 17.51 -0.37 -15.98
N PRO A 113 18.30 -1.23 -16.65
CA PRO A 113 17.92 -2.12 -17.75
C PRO A 113 16.97 -3.22 -17.29
N LEU A 114 16.17 -3.74 -18.23
CA LEU A 114 15.26 -4.84 -17.96
C LEU A 114 16.06 -6.13 -17.70
N GLU A 115 15.99 -6.62 -16.46
CA GLU A 115 16.64 -7.86 -16.07
C GLU A 115 15.60 -8.98 -15.98
N MET A 116 15.60 -9.84 -16.99
CA MET A 116 14.73 -11.02 -17.05
C MET A 116 15.43 -12.21 -16.42
N HIS A 117 14.73 -12.92 -15.54
CA HIS A 117 15.12 -14.22 -15.05
C HIS A 117 13.97 -15.18 -15.30
N LYS A 118 14.19 -16.21 -16.11
CA LYS A 118 13.14 -17.13 -16.48
C LYS A 118 13.05 -18.25 -15.46
N ILE A 119 11.83 -18.57 -15.02
CA ILE A 119 11.59 -19.68 -14.11
C ILE A 119 11.38 -20.94 -14.96
N ALA A 120 12.32 -21.88 -14.86
CA ALA A 120 12.23 -23.15 -15.57
C ALA A 120 11.00 -23.95 -15.10
N VAL A 121 10.18 -24.42 -16.05
CA VAL A 121 9.02 -25.27 -15.74
C VAL A 121 9.45 -26.74 -15.84
N PRO A 122 9.15 -27.58 -14.82
CA PRO A 122 9.40 -29.02 -14.93
C PRO A 122 8.67 -29.64 -16.13
N ARG A 123 9.31 -30.58 -16.81
CA ARG A 123 8.68 -31.31 -17.91
C ARG A 123 7.39 -31.99 -17.43
N CYS A 124 6.35 -31.94 -18.25
CA CYS A 124 5.02 -32.47 -17.92
C CYS A 124 4.33 -31.74 -16.75
N ASP A 125 4.66 -30.47 -16.50
CA ASP A 125 3.90 -29.65 -15.55
C ASP A 125 2.44 -29.54 -16.01
N ALA A 126 1.50 -29.93 -15.14
CA ALA A 126 0.09 -30.04 -15.51
C ALA A 126 -0.56 -28.72 -15.95
N VAL A 127 0.02 -27.56 -15.60
CA VAL A 127 -0.54 -26.24 -15.89
C VAL A 127 0.22 -25.57 -17.03
N PHE A 128 1.55 -25.55 -16.94
CA PHE A 128 2.40 -24.77 -17.84
C PHE A 128 3.04 -25.62 -18.96
N ASP A 129 3.17 -26.93 -18.81
CA ASP A 129 3.75 -27.84 -19.82
C ASP A 129 2.91 -29.13 -19.97
N ALA A 130 1.61 -28.96 -20.24
CA ALA A 130 0.67 -30.09 -20.33
C ALA A 130 1.01 -31.07 -21.47
N ASN A 131 1.72 -30.61 -22.51
CA ASN A 131 2.15 -31.42 -23.65
C ASN A 131 3.50 -32.13 -23.41
N CYS A 132 4.12 -31.99 -22.23
CA CYS A 132 5.40 -32.60 -21.89
C CYS A 132 6.56 -32.21 -22.84
N GLU A 133 6.54 -30.99 -23.39
CA GLU A 133 7.55 -30.49 -24.33
C GLU A 133 8.88 -30.24 -23.64
N GLY A 134 8.87 -29.88 -22.35
CA GLY A 134 10.07 -29.70 -21.53
C GLY A 134 10.86 -28.41 -21.82
N ASN A 135 10.31 -27.51 -22.63
CA ASN A 135 10.95 -26.24 -23.02
C ASN A 135 10.20 -24.99 -22.51
N THR A 136 9.17 -25.17 -21.66
CA THR A 136 8.39 -24.05 -21.13
C THR A 136 9.16 -23.31 -20.04
N GLU A 137 9.11 -21.98 -20.09
CA GLU A 137 9.68 -21.10 -19.07
C GLU A 137 8.69 -19.97 -18.73
N ILE A 138 8.56 -19.64 -17.44
CA ILE A 138 7.72 -18.52 -16.99
C ILE A 138 8.59 -17.25 -16.93
N PRO A 139 8.23 -16.16 -17.64
CA PRO A 139 8.99 -14.92 -17.58
C PRO A 139 8.86 -14.28 -16.19
N PHE A 140 9.99 -13.95 -15.57
CA PHE A 140 10.03 -13.16 -14.33
C PHE A 140 11.03 -12.01 -14.49
N VAL A 141 10.68 -10.85 -13.94
CA VAL A 141 11.48 -9.63 -14.05
C VAL A 141 12.01 -9.26 -12.68
N ARG A 142 13.28 -8.86 -12.60
CA ARG A 142 13.85 -8.43 -11.33
C ARG A 142 13.29 -7.08 -10.89
N ALA A 143 13.11 -6.98 -9.59
CA ALA A 143 12.67 -5.78 -8.91
C ALA A 143 13.63 -4.58 -9.09
N LYS A 144 13.04 -3.38 -9.01
CA LYS A 144 13.74 -2.11 -8.94
C LYS A 144 14.64 -2.05 -7.71
N TYR A 145 15.79 -1.43 -7.91
CA TYR A 145 16.85 -1.36 -6.92
C TYR A 145 17.55 0.01 -7.03
N ASP A 146 18.27 0.38 -5.99
CA ASP A 146 19.07 1.61 -5.97
C ASP A 146 20.28 1.49 -6.89
N LYS A 147 20.36 2.36 -7.90
CA LYS A 147 21.42 2.37 -8.90
C LYS A 147 22.78 2.81 -8.36
N GLN A 148 22.85 3.33 -7.13
CA GLN A 148 24.11 3.58 -6.43
C GLN A 148 24.70 2.30 -5.79
N THR A 149 23.94 1.20 -5.78
CA THR A 149 24.34 -0.09 -5.20
C THR A 149 24.47 -1.18 -6.26
N GLY A 150 25.04 -2.33 -5.88
CA GLY A 150 25.20 -3.50 -6.75
C GLY A 150 26.44 -3.44 -7.64
N HIS A 151 27.46 -2.65 -7.25
CA HIS A 151 28.70 -2.46 -8.03
C HIS A 151 29.93 -3.14 -7.40
N GLY A 152 29.79 -3.77 -6.23
CA GLY A 152 30.88 -4.51 -5.59
C GLY A 152 30.49 -5.13 -4.24
N PHE A 153 31.39 -5.94 -3.67
CA PHE A 153 31.13 -6.71 -2.43
C PHE A 153 30.77 -5.85 -1.21
N ASN A 154 31.29 -4.62 -1.14
CA ASN A 154 31.00 -3.69 -0.04
C ASN A 154 29.71 -2.88 -0.25
N SER A 155 29.09 -2.97 -1.43
CA SER A 155 27.82 -2.32 -1.77
C SER A 155 27.01 -3.27 -2.67
N PRO A 156 26.53 -4.40 -2.12
CA PRO A 156 25.69 -5.31 -2.87
C PRO A 156 24.36 -4.64 -3.22
N ARG A 157 23.61 -5.25 -4.14
CA ARG A 157 22.38 -4.67 -4.68
C ARG A 157 21.29 -4.53 -3.61
N GLU A 158 20.75 -3.30 -3.47
CA GLU A 158 19.67 -2.97 -2.57
C GLU A 158 18.35 -2.63 -3.27
N GLN A 159 17.29 -3.39 -2.95
CA GLN A 159 15.94 -3.11 -3.44
C GLN A 159 15.34 -1.91 -2.72
N VAL A 160 14.53 -1.14 -3.44
CA VAL A 160 13.87 0.06 -2.91
C VAL A 160 12.40 -0.21 -2.61
N ASN A 161 11.87 0.51 -1.63
CA ASN A 161 10.45 0.55 -1.34
C ASN A 161 9.79 1.75 -2.04
N GLU A 162 8.86 1.51 -2.95
CA GLU A 162 8.10 2.58 -3.62
C GLU A 162 6.89 3.05 -2.81
N ARG A 163 6.77 2.60 -1.55
CA ARG A 163 5.81 3.07 -0.54
C ARG A 163 6.54 3.72 0.62
N THR A 164 5.78 4.47 1.42
CA THR A 164 6.22 4.80 2.78
C THR A 164 6.24 3.51 3.60
N SER A 165 7.15 3.41 4.57
CA SER A 165 7.19 2.25 5.49
C SER A 165 6.25 2.43 6.69
N TRP A 166 5.51 3.54 6.71
CA TRP A 166 4.58 3.92 7.77
C TRP A 166 3.19 3.39 7.45
N ILE A 167 2.37 3.16 8.48
CA ILE A 167 0.93 2.97 8.32
C ILE A 167 0.31 4.36 8.36
N ASP A 168 0.26 5.05 7.22
CA ASP A 168 -0.12 6.46 7.06
C ASP A 168 -1.29 6.66 6.06
N ALA A 169 -2.02 5.59 5.81
CA ALA A 169 -3.08 5.44 4.82
C ALA A 169 -2.64 5.85 3.40
N SER A 170 -1.35 5.72 3.04
CA SER A 170 -0.88 5.96 1.67
C SER A 170 -1.52 5.02 0.65
N PHE A 171 -2.09 3.90 1.08
CA PHE A 171 -2.95 3.05 0.26
C PHE A 171 -4.19 3.78 -0.26
N LEU A 172 -4.80 4.65 0.55
CA LEU A 172 -5.94 5.49 0.15
C LEU A 172 -5.48 6.82 -0.46
N TYR A 173 -4.49 7.47 0.15
CA TYR A 173 -4.12 8.84 -0.18
C TYR A 173 -3.00 8.95 -1.21
N SER A 174 -2.36 7.86 -1.63
CA SER A 174 -1.11 7.89 -2.41
C SER A 174 0.08 8.44 -1.61
N THR A 175 1.26 8.26 -2.18
CA THR A 175 2.50 8.84 -1.65
C THR A 175 2.93 10.11 -2.40
N GLN A 176 2.18 10.50 -3.43
CA GLN A 176 2.47 11.65 -4.28
C GLN A 176 1.39 12.73 -4.10
N GLU A 177 1.79 13.93 -3.71
CA GLU A 177 0.87 15.05 -3.49
C GLU A 177 0.01 15.41 -4.73
N PRO A 178 0.55 15.44 -5.97
CA PRO A 178 -0.27 15.68 -7.15
C PRO A 178 -1.34 14.60 -7.39
N TRP A 179 -1.07 13.36 -6.99
CA TRP A 179 -2.03 12.26 -7.06
C TRP A 179 -3.16 12.49 -6.05
N VAL A 180 -2.82 12.84 -4.82
CA VAL A 180 -3.82 13.18 -3.77
C VAL A 180 -4.70 14.34 -4.24
N ALA A 181 -4.08 15.38 -4.81
CA ALA A 181 -4.77 16.54 -5.35
C ALA A 181 -5.82 16.17 -6.42
N ALA A 182 -5.52 15.20 -7.28
CA ALA A 182 -6.45 14.68 -8.28
C ALA A 182 -7.60 13.85 -7.67
N LEU A 183 -7.40 13.23 -6.50
CA LEU A 183 -8.43 12.47 -5.78
C LEU A 183 -9.42 13.36 -5.01
N ARG A 184 -9.07 14.62 -4.75
CA ARG A 184 -9.85 15.55 -3.92
C ARG A 184 -10.98 16.23 -4.69
N SER A 185 -12.08 16.48 -4.00
CA SER A 185 -13.18 17.32 -4.52
C SER A 185 -12.88 18.81 -4.42
N TRP A 186 -11.93 19.18 -3.53
CA TRP A 186 -11.63 20.56 -3.11
C TRP A 186 -12.86 21.30 -2.56
N ARG A 187 -13.81 20.55 -2.00
CA ARG A 187 -15.01 21.05 -1.34
C ARG A 187 -15.25 20.28 -0.04
N ASN A 188 -15.39 21.01 1.06
CA ASN A 188 -15.69 20.47 2.40
C ASN A 188 -14.73 19.34 2.85
N GLY A 189 -13.49 19.37 2.38
CA GLY A 189 -12.43 18.42 2.70
C GLY A 189 -12.70 16.99 2.25
N THR A 190 -13.53 16.77 1.23
CA THR A 190 -13.88 15.41 0.76
C THR A 190 -13.01 14.94 -0.41
N LEU A 191 -12.99 13.63 -0.62
CA LEU A 191 -12.56 13.03 -1.88
C LEU A 191 -13.68 13.16 -2.93
N ALA A 192 -13.31 13.27 -4.20
CA ALA A 192 -14.22 13.50 -5.33
C ALA A 192 -15.08 12.28 -5.65
N GLU A 193 -16.40 12.38 -5.71
CA GLU A 193 -17.21 11.23 -6.13
C GLU A 193 -17.31 11.12 -7.66
N GLY A 194 -17.36 9.90 -8.16
CA GLY A 194 -17.62 9.60 -9.57
C GLY A 194 -19.11 9.72 -9.93
N PRO A 195 -19.50 9.22 -11.13
CA PRO A 195 -20.90 9.21 -11.55
C PRO A 195 -21.83 8.41 -10.62
N MET A 196 -21.27 7.44 -9.88
CA MET A 196 -21.98 6.66 -8.89
C MET A 196 -21.70 7.22 -7.49
N SER A 197 -22.74 7.68 -6.79
CA SER A 197 -22.60 8.27 -5.45
C SER A 197 -21.93 7.29 -4.48
N GLY A 198 -20.99 7.79 -3.69
CA GLY A 198 -20.19 7.02 -2.75
C GLY A 198 -19.11 6.15 -3.38
N TYR A 199 -18.80 6.32 -4.68
CA TYR A 199 -17.67 5.67 -5.34
C TYR A 199 -16.67 6.71 -5.86
N PRO A 200 -15.37 6.38 -5.93
CA PRO A 200 -14.38 7.21 -6.60
C PRO A 200 -14.72 7.39 -8.10
N PRO A 201 -14.21 8.44 -8.76
CA PRO A 201 -14.24 8.54 -10.21
C PRO A 201 -13.45 7.40 -10.85
N LEU A 202 -13.80 7.14 -12.10
CA LEU A 202 -13.00 6.32 -12.99
C LEU A 202 -11.73 7.07 -13.42
N ASN A 203 -10.71 6.34 -13.90
CA ASN A 203 -9.39 6.89 -14.22
C ASN A 203 -9.34 7.71 -15.53
N GLY A 204 -10.28 8.63 -15.73
CA GLY A 204 -10.30 9.59 -16.83
C GLY A 204 -9.10 10.55 -16.87
N PRO A 205 -8.53 10.98 -15.72
CA PRO A 205 -7.30 11.78 -15.69
C PRO A 205 -6.01 11.00 -16.04
N HIS A 206 -6.10 9.69 -16.32
CA HIS A 206 -4.97 8.83 -16.66
C HIS A 206 -3.81 8.83 -15.63
N ILE A 207 -4.17 8.78 -14.34
CA ILE A 207 -3.21 8.50 -13.28
C ILE A 207 -2.55 7.13 -13.55
N PRO A 208 -1.24 6.94 -13.26
CA PRO A 208 -0.50 5.72 -13.59
C PRO A 208 -0.86 4.52 -12.68
N LEU A 209 -2.11 4.05 -12.80
CA LEU A 209 -2.60 2.83 -12.18
C LEU A 209 -2.02 1.58 -12.86
N ILE A 210 -1.79 0.52 -12.09
CA ILE A 210 -1.33 -0.76 -12.61
C ILE A 210 -2.51 -1.47 -13.27
N ASN A 211 -2.39 -1.72 -14.58
CA ASN A 211 -3.44 -2.30 -15.42
C ASN A 211 -2.92 -3.51 -16.23
N PRO A 212 -2.59 -4.63 -15.58
CA PRO A 212 -2.24 -5.85 -16.28
C PRO A 212 -3.44 -6.35 -17.09
N ALA A 213 -3.17 -7.07 -18.18
CA ALA A 213 -4.21 -7.73 -18.96
C ALA A 213 -5.01 -8.69 -18.06
N PRO A 214 -6.35 -8.57 -17.97
CA PRO A 214 -7.14 -9.47 -17.14
C PRO A 214 -6.95 -10.92 -17.55
N PRO A 215 -6.66 -11.85 -16.63
CA PRO A 215 -6.38 -13.24 -16.95
C PRO A 215 -7.49 -13.93 -17.74
N GLN A 216 -8.76 -13.54 -17.58
CA GLN A 216 -9.88 -14.16 -18.31
C GLN A 216 -9.98 -13.69 -19.77
N ILE A 217 -9.41 -12.53 -20.10
CA ILE A 217 -9.59 -11.87 -21.41
C ILE A 217 -8.29 -11.90 -22.21
N HIS A 218 -7.14 -12.06 -21.55
CA HIS A 218 -5.80 -12.16 -22.17
C HIS A 218 -5.46 -11.01 -23.12
N ARG A 219 -6.02 -9.82 -22.87
CA ARG A 219 -5.72 -8.60 -23.65
C ARG A 219 -5.64 -7.38 -22.75
N LEU A 220 -4.81 -6.42 -23.15
CA LEU A 220 -4.77 -5.13 -22.47
C LEU A 220 -6.12 -4.42 -22.66
N MET A 221 -6.67 -3.91 -21.56
CA MET A 221 -7.92 -3.14 -21.56
C MET A 221 -7.65 -1.67 -21.27
N ASN A 222 -8.56 -0.77 -21.64
CA ASN A 222 -8.41 0.66 -21.33
C ASN A 222 -8.31 0.86 -19.79
N PRO A 223 -7.24 1.51 -19.27
CA PRO A 223 -7.09 1.81 -17.85
C PRO A 223 -8.14 2.76 -17.28
N GLU A 224 -8.87 3.52 -18.11
CA GLU A 224 -9.98 4.39 -17.68
C GLU A 224 -11.09 3.61 -16.96
N ARG A 225 -11.22 2.30 -17.19
CA ARG A 225 -12.19 1.44 -16.50
C ARG A 225 -11.94 1.29 -15.00
N LEU A 226 -10.75 1.65 -14.51
CA LEU A 226 -10.31 1.41 -13.14
C LEU A 226 -10.76 2.55 -12.23
N PHE A 227 -11.07 2.24 -10.98
CA PHE A 227 -11.34 3.27 -9.97
C PHE A 227 -10.05 4.00 -9.60
N MET A 228 -10.15 5.33 -9.51
CA MET A 228 -9.06 6.21 -9.13
C MET A 228 -8.94 6.29 -7.61
N LEU A 229 -7.84 5.77 -7.07
CA LEU A 229 -7.56 5.57 -5.65
C LEU A 229 -6.05 5.78 -5.41
N GLY A 230 -5.60 5.81 -4.16
CA GLY A 230 -4.21 6.15 -3.81
C GLY A 230 -3.15 5.13 -4.23
N ASP A 231 -3.43 3.84 -4.08
CA ASP A 231 -2.52 2.77 -4.52
C ASP A 231 -2.78 2.35 -5.98
N PRO A 232 -1.79 2.44 -6.90
CA PRO A 232 -1.84 1.86 -8.25
C PRO A 232 -2.35 0.43 -8.35
N ARG A 233 -2.19 -0.40 -7.32
CA ARG A 233 -2.54 -1.84 -7.29
C ARG A 233 -3.94 -2.09 -6.73
N VAL A 234 -4.66 -1.08 -6.26
CA VAL A 234 -5.93 -1.29 -5.54
C VAL A 234 -6.98 -2.07 -6.35
N ASN A 235 -6.92 -1.97 -7.68
CA ASN A 235 -7.85 -2.62 -8.62
C ASN A 235 -7.44 -4.06 -8.99
N GLU A 236 -6.41 -4.62 -8.36
CA GLU A 236 -5.87 -5.96 -8.66
C GLU A 236 -6.92 -7.07 -8.48
N ASN A 237 -7.68 -7.01 -7.39
CA ASN A 237 -8.74 -7.97 -7.11
C ASN A 237 -9.92 -7.31 -6.36
N PRO A 238 -11.14 -7.87 -6.45
CA PRO A 238 -12.32 -7.27 -5.81
C PRO A 238 -12.25 -7.16 -4.29
N GLY A 239 -11.52 -8.05 -3.61
CA GLY A 239 -11.35 -8.00 -2.16
C GLY A 239 -10.56 -6.77 -1.71
N LEU A 240 -9.42 -6.53 -2.36
CA LEU A 240 -8.59 -5.34 -2.15
C LEU A 240 -9.34 -4.05 -2.50
N LEU A 241 -10.02 -4.03 -3.65
CA LEU A 241 -10.82 -2.89 -4.09
C LEU A 241 -11.91 -2.54 -3.08
N SER A 242 -12.58 -3.55 -2.51
CA SER A 242 -13.64 -3.35 -1.51
C SER A 242 -13.13 -2.58 -0.29
N PHE A 243 -11.92 -2.89 0.20
CA PHE A 243 -11.31 -2.13 1.30
C PHE A 243 -10.96 -0.69 0.89
N GLY A 244 -10.43 -0.49 -0.32
CA GLY A 244 -10.20 0.85 -0.88
C GLY A 244 -11.49 1.68 -0.86
N LEU A 245 -12.61 1.11 -1.32
CA LEU A 245 -13.92 1.78 -1.31
C LEU A 245 -14.44 2.05 0.10
N ILE A 246 -14.24 1.14 1.06
CA ILE A 246 -14.63 1.34 2.46
C ILE A 246 -13.88 2.53 3.05
N LEU A 247 -12.54 2.57 2.89
CA LEU A 247 -11.72 3.67 3.41
C LEU A 247 -12.05 5.00 2.72
N TYR A 248 -12.33 4.97 1.42
CA TYR A 248 -12.75 6.14 0.64
C TYR A 248 -14.05 6.76 1.18
N ARG A 249 -15.07 5.92 1.39
CA ARG A 249 -16.34 6.36 1.99
C ARG A 249 -16.13 6.81 3.44
N TRP A 250 -15.28 6.12 4.18
CA TRP A 250 -14.96 6.47 5.57
C TRP A 250 -14.35 7.87 5.65
N HIS A 251 -13.41 8.22 4.77
CA HIS A 251 -12.89 9.59 4.67
C HIS A 251 -14.01 10.61 4.45
N ASN A 252 -14.87 10.40 3.45
CA ASN A 252 -15.97 11.35 3.17
C ASN A 252 -16.96 11.47 4.33
N ILE A 253 -17.22 10.39 5.06
CA ILE A 253 -18.04 10.42 6.28
C ILE A 253 -17.36 11.27 7.36
N GLN A 254 -16.05 11.09 7.58
CA GLN A 254 -15.31 11.87 8.58
C GLN A 254 -15.20 13.34 8.19
N ALA A 255 -14.91 13.65 6.92
CA ALA A 255 -14.85 15.03 6.44
C ALA A 255 -16.17 15.78 6.69
N ARG A 256 -17.32 15.16 6.37
CA ARG A 256 -18.63 15.76 6.65
C ARG A 256 -18.90 15.97 8.14
N ARG A 257 -18.52 15.00 8.99
CA ARG A 257 -18.65 15.12 10.45
C ARG A 257 -17.80 16.27 10.99
N ILE A 258 -16.52 16.30 10.61
CA ILE A 258 -15.56 17.33 11.04
C ILE A 258 -16.00 18.72 10.58
N GLN A 259 -16.48 18.86 9.33
CA GLN A 259 -17.01 20.13 8.81
C GLN A 259 -18.25 20.60 9.58
N ALA A 260 -19.15 19.67 9.98
CA ALA A 260 -20.34 19.99 10.76
C ALA A 260 -19.99 20.44 12.19
N GLU A 261 -19.00 19.80 12.81
CA GLU A 261 -18.48 20.16 14.14
C GLU A 261 -17.63 21.44 14.11
N ASN A 262 -16.99 21.73 12.97
CA ASN A 262 -16.09 22.87 12.80
C ASN A 262 -16.46 23.69 11.54
N PRO A 263 -17.57 24.46 11.56
CA PRO A 263 -18.05 25.18 10.38
C PRO A 263 -17.08 26.24 9.82
N THR A 264 -16.12 26.70 10.63
CA THR A 264 -15.14 27.73 10.26
C THR A 264 -13.85 27.17 9.64
N TRP A 265 -13.69 25.85 9.61
CA TRP A 265 -12.51 25.22 9.02
C TRP A 265 -12.56 25.29 7.50
N THR A 266 -11.39 25.47 6.91
CA THR A 266 -11.20 25.46 5.45
C THR A 266 -11.24 24.04 4.89
N ASP A 267 -11.38 23.89 3.56
CA ASP A 267 -11.30 22.59 2.87
C ASP A 267 -10.06 21.79 3.27
N GLU A 268 -8.90 22.44 3.31
CA GLU A 268 -7.63 21.80 3.65
C GLU A 268 -7.62 21.28 5.09
N GLU A 269 -8.13 22.07 6.03
CA GLU A 269 -8.14 21.69 7.44
C GLU A 269 -9.09 20.53 7.71
N VAL A 270 -10.25 20.52 7.05
CA VAL A 270 -11.19 19.40 7.11
C VAL A 270 -10.58 18.16 6.46
N PHE A 271 -9.94 18.30 5.30
CA PHE A 271 -9.31 17.18 4.59
C PHE A 271 -8.21 16.54 5.44
N GLN A 272 -7.29 17.34 6.00
CA GLN A 272 -6.20 16.83 6.84
C GLN A 272 -6.73 16.27 8.16
N GLY A 273 -7.78 16.88 8.72
CA GLY A 273 -8.48 16.33 9.88
C GLY A 273 -9.07 14.94 9.62
N ALA A 274 -9.80 14.79 8.51
CA ALA A 274 -10.38 13.52 8.09
C ALA A 274 -9.30 12.49 7.76
N ARG A 275 -8.23 12.89 7.06
CA ARG A 275 -7.07 12.05 6.77
C ARG A 275 -6.45 11.51 8.05
N ARG A 276 -6.15 12.37 9.02
CA ARG A 276 -5.60 11.95 10.33
C ARG A 276 -6.52 10.97 11.05
N TRP A 277 -7.83 11.17 10.99
CA TRP A 277 -8.78 10.23 11.59
C TRP A 277 -8.77 8.86 10.92
N VAL A 278 -8.73 8.82 9.59
CA VAL A 278 -8.63 7.57 8.82
C VAL A 278 -7.32 6.86 9.10
N ILE A 279 -6.20 7.58 9.18
CA ILE A 279 -4.89 7.03 9.55
C ILE A 279 -4.95 6.39 10.93
N ALA A 280 -5.44 7.12 11.94
CA ALA A 280 -5.58 6.60 13.29
C ALA A 280 -6.52 5.39 13.35
N THR A 281 -7.60 5.38 12.54
CA THR A 281 -8.51 4.24 12.42
C THR A 281 -7.76 3.01 11.86
N LEU A 282 -7.00 3.17 10.78
CA LEU A 282 -6.24 2.09 10.14
C LEU A 282 -5.19 1.51 11.09
N GLN A 283 -4.42 2.39 11.75
CA GLN A 283 -3.42 2.01 12.75
C GLN A 283 -4.03 1.28 13.96
N LYS A 284 -5.25 1.66 14.38
CA LYS A 284 -5.92 1.03 15.54
C LYS A 284 -6.51 -0.34 15.22
N ILE A 285 -6.93 -0.57 13.98
CA ILE A 285 -7.46 -1.86 13.52
C ILE A 285 -6.32 -2.87 13.31
N THR A 286 -5.16 -2.38 12.90
CA THR A 286 -3.94 -3.18 12.70
C THR A 286 -3.31 -3.59 14.02
#